data_AF-A0A1K1NVN8-F1
#
_entry.id   AF-A0A1K1NVN8-F1
#
_cell.length_a   1.000
_cell.length_b   1.000
_cell.length_c   1.000
_cell.angle_alpha   90.00
_cell.angle_beta   90.00
_cell.angle_gamma   90.00
#
_symmetry.space_group_name_H-M   'P 1'
#
loop_
_entity.id
_entity.type
_entity.pdbx_description
1 polymer ?
#
loop_
_entity_poly.entity_id
_entity_poly.type
_entity_poly.pdbx_seq_one_letter_code
_entity_poly.pdbx_strand_id
1 'polypeptide(L)'
;MRVPVHNSGKLPIYVGACIVLPGETRHFDERDVPAQFLPPPPEPESIENSVPSPDPLAELLQGKVPEIVAALPALSQADLDQLGQLEQLSAAPRKGVLSAVAEEILKRAE
;
A
#
# COMPACT_ATOMS: atom_id res chain seq x y z
N MET A 1 -9.48 -12.61 27.70
CA MET A 1 -8.22 -13.15 27.13
C MET A 1 -7.13 -13.06 28.19
N ARG A 2 -6.04 -13.83 28.08
CA ARG A 2 -4.88 -13.69 29.00
C ARG A 2 -3.73 -12.99 28.29
N VAL A 3 -3.26 -11.88 28.87
CA VAL A 3 -2.18 -11.05 28.32
C VAL A 3 -0.86 -11.41 29.02
N PRO A 4 0.21 -11.74 28.28
CA PRO A 4 1.52 -12.00 28.85
C PRO A 4 2.24 -10.68 29.16
N VAL A 5 2.65 -10.50 30.41
CA VAL A 5 3.52 -9.39 30.85
C VAL A 5 4.89 -9.95 31.17
N HIS A 6 5.89 -9.57 30.38
CA HIS A 6 7.28 -9.94 30.58
C HIS A 6 8.07 -8.78 31.20
N ASN A 7 8.82 -9.06 32.27
CA ASN A 7 9.71 -8.08 32.88
C ASN A 7 11.14 -8.23 32.35
N SER A 8 11.49 -7.40 31.37
CA SER A 8 12.87 -7.31 30.83
C SER A 8 13.78 -6.35 31.62
N GLY A 9 13.25 -5.69 32.66
CA GLY A 9 13.96 -4.71 33.47
C GLY A 9 14.74 -5.32 34.64
N LYS A 10 15.41 -4.46 35.41
CA LYS A 10 16.15 -4.85 36.63
C LYS A 10 15.33 -4.72 37.91
N LEU A 11 14.14 -4.15 37.84
CA LEU A 11 13.25 -3.90 38.96
C LEU A 11 11.95 -4.70 38.80
N PRO A 12 11.28 -5.11 39.89
CA PRO A 12 9.99 -5.79 39.82
C PRO A 12 8.91 -4.90 39.18
N ILE A 13 8.05 -5.51 38.34
CA ILE A 13 6.87 -4.86 37.77
C ILE A 13 5.65 -5.29 38.58
N TYR A 14 4.79 -4.33 38.91
CA TYR A 14 3.54 -4.58 39.63
C TYR A 14 2.37 -4.51 38.65
N VAL A 15 1.61 -5.60 38.54
CA VAL A 15 0.41 -5.71 37.72
C VAL A 15 -0.74 -6.13 38.64
N GLY A 16 -1.64 -5.19 38.93
CA GLY A 16 -2.68 -5.38 39.95
C GLY A 16 -2.07 -5.70 41.32
N ALA A 17 -2.49 -6.81 41.92
CA ALA A 17 -1.96 -7.32 43.20
C ALA A 17 -0.72 -8.23 43.05
N CYS A 18 -0.23 -8.44 41.83
CA CYS A 18 0.83 -9.40 41.52
C CYS A 18 2.14 -8.72 41.14
N ILE A 19 3.24 -9.37 41.50
CA ILE A 19 4.61 -8.93 41.20
C ILE A 19 5.20 -9.83 40.11
N VAL A 20 5.80 -9.24 39.08
CA VAL A 20 6.58 -9.91 38.03
C VAL A 20 8.05 -9.58 38.25
N LEU A 21 8.87 -10.56 38.59
CA LEU A 21 10.30 -10.35 38.85
C LEU A 21 11.10 -10.20 37.54
N PRO A 22 12.30 -9.58 37.59
CA PRO A 22 13.21 -9.51 36.45
C PRO A 22 13.43 -10.86 35.77
N GLY A 23 13.21 -10.92 34.45
CA GLY A 23 13.32 -12.13 33.63
C GLY A 23 12.10 -13.05 33.65
N GLU A 24 11.08 -12.74 34.44
CA GLU A 24 9.85 -13.54 34.54
C GLU A 24 8.77 -13.06 33.56
N THR A 25 7.92 -13.99 33.11
CA THR A 25 6.70 -13.68 32.35
C THR A 25 5.49 -14.23 33.09
N ARG A 26 4.48 -13.40 33.31
CA ARG A 26 3.20 -13.83 33.91
C ARG A 26 2.02 -13.48 33.01
N HIS A 27 0.95 -14.27 33.13
CA HIS A 27 -0.27 -14.10 32.35
C HIS A 27 -1.38 -13.55 33.24
N PHE A 28 -2.00 -12.46 32.80
CA PHE A 28 -3.03 -11.73 33.54
C PHE A 28 -4.32 -11.63 32.73
N ASP A 29 -5.45 -11.41 33.40
CA ASP A 29 -6.69 -11.05 32.69
C ASP A 29 -6.51 -9.65 32.06
N GLU A 30 -7.03 -9.47 30.86
CA GLU A 30 -6.94 -8.21 30.11
C GLU A 30 -7.45 -7.00 30.92
N ARG A 31 -8.43 -7.20 31.81
CA ARG A 31 -8.96 -6.14 32.67
C ARG A 31 -8.05 -5.75 33.83
N ASP A 32 -7.13 -6.64 34.22
CA ASP A 32 -6.21 -6.44 35.33
C ASP A 32 -4.86 -5.85 34.87
N VAL A 33 -4.65 -5.78 33.56
CA VAL A 33 -3.40 -5.31 32.95
C VAL A 33 -3.51 -3.82 32.63
N PRO A 34 -2.61 -2.98 33.17
CA PRO A 34 -2.55 -1.57 32.80
C PRO A 34 -2.36 -1.38 31.29
N ALA A 35 -2.97 -0.32 30.74
CA ALA A 35 -3.01 -0.07 29.30
C ALA A 35 -1.63 -0.08 28.61
N GLN A 36 -0.55 0.28 29.30
CA GLN A 36 0.81 0.25 28.75
C GLN A 36 1.35 -1.16 28.47
N PHE A 37 0.75 -2.20 29.06
CA PHE A 37 1.11 -3.60 28.87
C PHE A 37 0.09 -4.37 28.03
N LEU A 38 -1.04 -3.75 27.72
CA LEU A 38 -1.95 -4.27 26.72
C LEU A 38 -1.28 -4.13 25.35
N PRO A 39 -1.48 -5.09 24.44
CA PRO A 39 -1.17 -4.84 23.04
C PRO A 39 -1.91 -3.56 22.63
N PRO A 40 -1.28 -2.69 21.80
CA PRO A 40 -2.01 -1.57 21.24
C PRO A 40 -3.32 -2.09 20.64
N PRO A 41 -4.43 -1.35 20.76
CA PRO A 41 -5.63 -1.69 20.00
C PRO A 41 -5.17 -1.97 18.57
N PRO A 42 -5.67 -3.02 17.90
CA PRO A 42 -5.37 -3.17 16.49
C PRO A 42 -5.69 -1.82 15.86
N GLU A 43 -4.64 -1.13 15.41
CA GLU A 43 -4.82 0.05 14.60
C GLU A 43 -5.81 -0.39 13.52
N PRO A 44 -6.89 0.38 13.28
CA PRO A 44 -7.81 0.02 12.21
C PRO A 44 -6.91 -0.18 11.01
N GLU A 45 -6.83 -1.43 10.52
CA GLU A 45 -5.80 -1.85 9.58
C GLU A 45 -5.66 -0.75 8.56
N SER A 46 -4.58 0.02 8.66
CA SER A 46 -4.14 0.85 7.56
C SER A 46 -3.98 -0.19 6.48
N ILE A 47 -4.87 -0.17 5.50
CA ILE A 47 -4.81 -1.01 4.31
C ILE A 47 -3.59 -0.52 3.53
N GLU A 48 -2.39 -0.70 4.07
CA GLU A 48 -1.13 -0.55 3.40
C GLU A 48 -0.73 -1.95 2.96
N ASN A 49 -0.86 -2.15 1.65
CA ASN A 49 -0.74 -3.40 0.88
C ASN A 49 -2.03 -4.16 0.60
N SER A 50 -3.13 -3.45 0.31
CA SER A 50 -3.62 -3.62 -1.05
C SER A 50 -2.72 -2.75 -1.92
N VAL A 51 -1.74 -3.35 -2.58
CA VAL A 51 -1.28 -2.76 -3.84
C VAL A 51 -2.58 -2.65 -4.65
N PRO A 52 -3.14 -1.46 -4.93
CA PRO A 52 -4.17 -1.42 -5.95
C PRO A 52 -3.49 -2.07 -7.14
N SER A 53 -4.05 -3.16 -7.68
CA SER A 53 -3.48 -3.78 -8.89
C SER A 53 -3.14 -2.62 -9.80
N PRO A 54 -1.84 -2.38 -10.10
CA PRO A 54 -1.46 -1.17 -10.80
C PRO A 54 -2.32 -1.16 -12.04
N ASP A 55 -3.01 -0.05 -12.27
CA ASP A 55 -3.74 0.14 -13.51
C ASP A 55 -2.74 -0.25 -14.62
N PRO A 56 -3.00 -1.28 -15.43
CA PRO A 56 -2.01 -1.80 -16.38
C PRO A 56 -1.52 -0.69 -17.32
N LEU A 57 -2.34 0.35 -17.54
CA LEU A 57 -1.96 1.54 -18.28
C LEU A 57 -0.98 2.42 -17.50
N ALA A 58 -1.14 2.57 -16.18
CA ALA A 58 -0.19 3.29 -15.35
C ALA A 58 1.17 2.58 -15.28
N GLU A 59 1.20 1.24 -15.28
CA GLU A 59 2.44 0.47 -15.39
C GLU A 59 3.09 0.63 -16.77
N LEU A 60 2.29 0.58 -17.84
CA LEU A 60 2.77 0.83 -19.20
C LEU A 60 3.43 2.21 -19.33
N LEU A 61 2.85 3.25 -18.69
CA LEU A 61 3.42 4.61 -18.68
C LEU A 61 4.76 4.72 -17.92
N GLN A 62 5.13 3.78 -17.06
CA GLN A 62 6.46 3.76 -16.44
C GLN A 62 7.57 3.36 -17.43
N GLY A 63 7.20 2.72 -18.54
CA GLY A 63 8.12 2.33 -19.61
C GLY A 63 8.66 3.50 -20.43
N LYS A 64 9.55 3.18 -21.37
CA LYS A 64 10.09 4.17 -22.31
C LYS A 64 9.08 4.43 -23.44
N VAL A 65 9.10 5.63 -24.00
CA VAL A 65 8.26 6.01 -25.16
C VAL A 65 8.21 4.95 -26.27
N PRO A 66 9.33 4.38 -26.78
CA PRO A 66 9.27 3.35 -27.82
C PRO A 66 8.56 2.05 -27.38
N GLU A 67 8.62 1.68 -26.10
CA GLU A 67 7.93 0.50 -25.56
C GLU A 67 6.42 0.76 -25.47
N ILE A 68 6.04 1.97 -25.06
CA ILE A 68 4.63 2.41 -25.02
C ILE A 68 4.04 2.41 -26.43
N VAL A 69 4.75 2.99 -27.40
CA VAL A 69 4.33 3.05 -28.82
C VAL A 69 4.11 1.65 -29.40
N ALA A 70 5.01 0.71 -29.09
CA ALA A 70 4.88 -0.67 -29.55
C ALA A 70 3.67 -1.41 -28.95
N ALA A 71 3.18 -0.99 -27.78
CA ALA A 71 2.03 -1.58 -27.11
C ALA A 71 0.67 -1.01 -27.59
N LEU A 72 0.64 0.20 -28.16
CA LEU A 72 -0.60 0.89 -28.58
C LEU A 72 -1.52 0.03 -29.49
N PRO A 73 -1.01 -0.73 -30.48
CA PRO A 73 -1.87 -1.54 -31.34
C PRO A 73 -2.63 -2.66 -30.61
N ALA A 74 -2.13 -3.10 -29.45
CA ALA A 74 -2.75 -4.14 -28.64
C ALA A 74 -3.81 -3.60 -27.66
N LEU A 75 -3.86 -2.27 -27.46
CA LEU A 75 -4.81 -1.63 -26.56
C LEU A 75 -6.18 -1.46 -27.21
N SER A 76 -7.25 -1.52 -26.42
CA SER A 76 -8.60 -1.19 -26.89
C SER A 76 -8.77 0.32 -27.09
N GLN A 77 -9.87 0.74 -27.75
CA GLN A 77 -10.17 2.17 -27.92
C GLN A 77 -10.30 2.89 -26.56
N ALA A 78 -10.99 2.26 -25.60
CA ALA A 78 -11.15 2.80 -24.26
C ALA A 78 -9.81 2.93 -23.52
N ASP A 79 -8.91 1.96 -23.71
CA ASP A 79 -7.58 1.99 -23.12
C ASP A 79 -6.71 3.10 -23.72
N LEU A 80 -6.82 3.37 -25.03
CA LEU A 80 -6.11 4.47 -25.68
C LEU A 80 -6.58 5.83 -25.15
N ASP A 81 -7.90 6.02 -24.98
CA ASP A 81 -8.47 7.25 -24.42
C ASP A 81 -8.03 7.44 -22.96
N GLN A 82 -8.04 6.36 -22.16
CA GLN A 82 -7.60 6.39 -20.76
C GLN A 82 -6.09 6.64 -20.64
N LEU A 83 -5.26 5.99 -21.47
CA LEU A 83 -3.81 6.19 -21.50
C LEU A 83 -3.45 7.65 -21.86
N GLY A 84 -4.16 8.24 -22.82
CA GLY A 84 -4.00 9.65 -23.20
C GLY A 84 -4.34 10.60 -22.05
N GLN A 85 -5.43 10.34 -21.32
CA GLN A 85 -5.82 11.13 -20.15
C GLN A 85 -4.79 11.00 -19.01
N LEU A 86 -4.34 9.79 -18.70
CA LEU A 86 -3.34 9.53 -17.66
C LEU A 86 -2.03 10.26 -17.96
N GLU A 87 -1.54 10.19 -19.20
CA GLU A 87 -0.30 10.88 -19.59
C GLU A 87 -0.47 12.40 -19.55
N GLN A 88 -1.63 12.93 -19.96
CA GLN A 88 -1.92 14.38 -19.94
C GLN A 88 -2.04 14.94 -18.51
N LEU A 89 -2.57 14.16 -17.58
CA LEU A 89 -2.70 14.54 -16.16
C LEU A 89 -1.43 14.27 -15.35
N SER A 90 -0.42 13.64 -15.94
CA SER A 90 0.87 13.41 -15.29
C SER A 90 1.61 14.72 -15.02
N ALA A 91 2.52 14.71 -14.03
CA ALA A 91 3.34 15.88 -13.71
C ALA A 91 4.30 16.29 -14.84
N ALA A 92 4.61 15.38 -15.76
CA ALA A 92 5.56 15.59 -16.86
C ALA A 92 5.06 14.91 -18.15
N PRO A 93 4.05 15.48 -18.82
CA PRO A 93 3.43 14.87 -20.00
C PRO A 93 4.44 14.76 -21.16
N ARG A 94 4.66 13.54 -21.64
CA ARG A 94 5.56 13.24 -22.75
C ARG A 94 4.81 13.40 -24.06
N LYS A 95 5.17 14.47 -24.79
CA LYS A 95 4.61 14.76 -26.12
C LYS A 95 4.70 13.58 -27.09
N GLY A 96 5.79 12.82 -27.04
CA GLY A 96 5.95 11.63 -27.90
C GLY A 96 4.92 10.52 -27.64
N VAL A 97 4.48 10.36 -26.38
CA VAL A 97 3.43 9.39 -26.03
C VAL A 97 2.07 9.90 -26.48
N LEU A 98 1.74 11.16 -26.16
CA LEU A 98 0.46 11.77 -26.55
C LEU A 98 0.26 11.82 -28.07
N SER A 99 1.31 12.16 -28.84
CA SER A 99 1.26 12.12 -30.31
C SER A 99 1.00 10.71 -30.84
N ALA A 100 1.69 9.70 -30.31
CA ALA A 100 1.51 8.33 -30.76
C ALA A 100 0.12 7.77 -30.44
N VAL A 101 -0.44 8.11 -29.25
CA VAL A 101 -1.81 7.74 -28.88
C VAL A 101 -2.82 8.38 -29.84
N ALA A 102 -2.66 9.68 -30.14
CA ALA A 102 -3.53 10.38 -31.08
C ALA A 102 -3.46 9.82 -32.52
N GLU A 103 -2.26 9.47 -32.98
CA GLU A 103 -2.05 8.83 -34.29
C GLU A 103 -2.74 7.47 -34.37
N GLU A 104 -2.63 6.63 -33.34
CA GLU A 104 -3.27 5.32 -33.30
C GLU A 104 -4.80 5.42 -33.24
N ILE A 105 -5.35 6.38 -32.49
CA ILE A 105 -6.80 6.65 -32.47
C ILE A 105 -7.29 7.09 -33.85
N LEU A 106 -6.58 8.02 -34.50
CA LEU A 106 -6.95 8.51 -35.83
C LEU A 106 -6.92 7.38 -36.87
N LYS A 107 -5.88 6.54 -36.84
CA LYS A 107 -5.72 5.39 -37.74
C LYS A 107 -6.86 4.37 -37.63
N ARG A 108 -7.52 4.27 -36.47
CA ARG A 108 -8.67 3.37 -36.26
C ARG A 108 -10.01 3.99 -36.66
N ALA A 109 -10.04 5.32 -36.83
CA ALA A 109 -11.23 6.06 -37.23
C ALA A 109 -11.36 6.19 -38.76
N GLU A 110 -10.31 5.87 -39.52
CA GLU A 110 -10.29 5.75 -40.99
C GLU A 110 -10.68 4.33 -41.47
#